data_AF-A0A364K0P5-F1
#
_entry.id   AF-A0A364K0P5-F1
#
_cell.length_a   1.000
_cell.length_b   1.000
_cell.length_c   1.000
_cell.angle_alpha   90.00
_cell.angle_beta   90.00
_cell.angle_gamma   90.00
#
_symmetry.space_group_name_H-M   'P 1'
#
loop_
_entity.id
_entity.type
_entity.pdbx_description
1 polymer ?
#
loop_
_entity_poly.entity_id
_entity_poly.type
_entity_poly.pdbx_seq_one_letter_code
_entity_poly.pdbx_strand_id
1 'polypeptide(L)'
;MKNVFKLSFPILWMLCIIGGCSNPNHAEAPFIHSSIDKEFPIPQHAKLAEGKANNPMIEKYAKYQLKNIGGEQGLYPSPEYLNEIKKWGWTKEDQMGHLHVFKKGKKIIWLTIEKDEFTLSKVKHLIDKNPNNAK
;
A
#
# COMPACT_ATOMS: atom_id res chain seq x y z
N MET A 1 -50.24 -25.43 35.42
CA MET A 1 -49.77 -26.33 34.35
C MET A 1 -48.31 -26.00 34.12
N LYS A 2 -47.42 -26.96 34.43
CA LYS A 2 -45.97 -26.79 34.47
C LYS A 2 -45.39 -27.37 33.17
N ASN A 3 -44.94 -26.53 32.24
CA ASN A 3 -44.16 -27.02 31.10
C ASN A 3 -42.73 -26.50 31.24
N VAL A 4 -41.88 -27.48 31.49
CA VAL A 4 -40.48 -27.39 31.91
C VAL A 4 -39.59 -26.96 30.75
N PHE A 5 -38.82 -25.91 31.00
CA PHE A 5 -37.68 -25.49 30.19
C PHE A 5 -36.61 -26.58 30.25
N LYS A 6 -36.59 -27.49 29.26
CA LYS A 6 -35.52 -28.48 29.10
C LYS A 6 -34.42 -27.89 28.21
N LEU A 7 -33.52 -27.17 28.84
CA LEU A 7 -32.20 -26.84 28.33
C LEU A 7 -31.40 -28.14 28.22
N SER A 8 -31.24 -28.67 27.01
CA SER A 8 -30.44 -29.86 26.72
C SER A 8 -29.29 -29.48 25.79
N PHE A 9 -28.15 -29.16 26.40
CA PHE A 9 -26.81 -29.20 25.78
C PHE A 9 -26.26 -30.60 26.11
N PRO A 10 -25.84 -31.44 25.14
CA PRO A 10 -24.60 -31.16 24.40
C PRO A 10 -24.56 -31.76 22.97
N ILE A 11 -24.59 -30.91 21.94
CA ILE A 11 -24.00 -31.24 20.63
C ILE A 11 -22.75 -30.36 20.51
N LEU A 12 -21.85 -30.61 21.45
CA LEU A 12 -20.44 -30.23 21.41
C LEU A 12 -19.67 -31.48 20.98
N TRP A 13 -19.71 -31.77 19.70
CA TRP A 13 -18.61 -32.38 18.96
C TRP A 13 -19.05 -32.44 17.51
N MET A 14 -18.13 -32.12 16.60
CA MET A 14 -18.33 -32.34 15.16
C MET A 14 -19.14 -31.27 14.43
N LEU A 15 -18.71 -30.02 14.51
CA LEU A 15 -18.58 -29.26 13.27
C LEU A 15 -17.13 -28.86 13.12
N CYS A 16 -16.50 -29.60 12.20
CA CYS A 16 -15.10 -29.55 11.87
C CYS A 16 -14.63 -28.13 11.70
N ILE A 17 -13.51 -27.87 12.37
CA ILE A 17 -12.54 -26.84 12.08
C ILE A 17 -12.36 -26.85 10.56
N ILE A 18 -13.02 -25.92 9.85
CA ILE A 18 -12.59 -25.54 8.52
C ILE A 18 -11.35 -24.69 8.77
N GLY A 19 -10.26 -25.38 9.11
CA GLY A 19 -8.93 -24.89 8.90
C GLY A 19 -8.84 -24.74 7.40
N GLY A 20 -9.15 -23.55 6.90
CA GLY A 20 -8.62 -23.11 5.64
C GLY A 20 -7.12 -23.12 5.81
N CYS A 21 -6.48 -24.25 5.52
CA CYS A 21 -5.06 -24.29 5.24
C CYS A 21 -4.84 -23.26 4.14
N SER A 22 -4.17 -22.18 4.50
CA SER A 22 -3.53 -21.26 3.58
C SER A 22 -2.82 -22.10 2.53
N ASN A 23 -3.29 -22.00 1.30
CA ASN A 23 -2.71 -22.68 0.17
C ASN A 23 -1.24 -22.25 0.09
N PRO A 24 -0.24 -23.14 0.23
CA PRO A 24 1.17 -22.75 0.16
C PRO A 24 1.61 -22.51 -1.29
N ASN A 25 0.67 -22.38 -2.22
CA ASN A 25 0.89 -21.73 -3.51
C ASN A 25 0.85 -20.21 -3.29
N HIS A 26 1.76 -19.69 -2.47
CA HIS A 26 2.25 -18.35 -2.69
C HIS A 26 2.93 -18.38 -4.05
N ALA A 27 2.15 -18.17 -5.12
CA ALA A 27 2.67 -17.39 -6.22
C ALA A 27 3.32 -16.17 -5.54
N GLU A 28 4.63 -16.00 -5.70
CA GLU A 28 5.29 -14.78 -5.25
C GLU A 28 4.39 -13.62 -5.68
N ALA A 29 4.02 -12.77 -4.72
CA ALA A 29 3.14 -11.66 -5.04
C ALA A 29 3.80 -10.90 -6.19
N PRO A 30 3.09 -10.54 -7.26
CA PRO A 30 3.65 -9.78 -8.38
C PRO A 30 4.13 -8.38 -7.95
N PHE A 31 4.05 -8.09 -6.65
CA PHE A 31 4.49 -6.90 -5.98
C PHE A 31 5.41 -7.24 -4.81
N ILE A 32 6.51 -6.52 -4.73
CA ILE A 32 7.54 -6.64 -3.69
C ILE A 32 7.61 -5.35 -2.87
N HIS A 33 8.39 -5.37 -1.80
CA HIS A 33 8.64 -4.20 -0.96
C HIS A 33 9.42 -3.12 -1.72
N SER A 34 9.02 -1.85 -1.60
CA SER A 34 9.81 -0.73 -2.12
C SER A 34 11.13 -0.53 -1.36
N SER A 35 12.11 0.11 -2.00
CA SER A 35 13.39 0.46 -1.38
C SER A 35 13.30 1.58 -0.32
N ILE A 36 12.24 2.39 -0.32
CA ILE A 36 12.11 3.55 0.58
C ILE A 36 11.19 3.30 1.77
N ASP A 37 10.16 2.48 1.60
CA ASP A 37 9.25 2.04 2.66
C ASP A 37 8.81 0.60 2.38
N LYS A 38 9.18 -0.32 3.27
CA LYS A 38 8.90 -1.75 3.10
C LYS A 38 7.39 -2.05 3.07
N GLU A 39 6.55 -1.15 3.58
CA GLU A 39 5.10 -1.34 3.54
C GLU A 39 4.45 -0.83 2.26
N PHE A 40 5.19 -0.16 1.36
CA PHE A 40 4.66 0.28 0.07
C PHE A 40 5.01 -0.75 -1.02
N PRO A 41 4.02 -1.33 -1.73
CA PRO A 41 4.27 -2.31 -2.78
C PRO A 41 4.81 -1.64 -4.05
N ILE A 42 5.67 -2.35 -4.78
CA ILE A 42 6.09 -2.02 -6.14
C ILE A 42 6.00 -3.26 -7.03
N PRO A 43 5.77 -3.15 -8.35
CA PRO A 43 5.77 -4.32 -9.22
C PRO A 43 7.12 -5.04 -9.21
N GLN A 44 7.14 -6.37 -9.14
CA GLN A 44 8.35 -7.20 -9.03
C GLN A 44 9.35 -6.96 -10.18
N HIS A 45 8.85 -6.65 -11.38
CA HIS A 45 9.69 -6.41 -12.56
C HIS A 45 10.21 -4.97 -12.67
N ALA A 46 9.88 -4.10 -11.71
CA ALA A 46 10.40 -2.73 -11.67
C ALA A 46 11.89 -2.74 -11.31
N LYS A 47 12.72 -2.14 -12.16
CA LYS A 47 14.17 -2.05 -11.92
C LYS A 47 14.51 -0.74 -11.23
N LEU A 48 15.20 -0.81 -10.09
CA LEU A 48 15.70 0.38 -9.42
C LEU A 48 16.70 1.10 -10.33
N ALA A 49 16.56 2.41 -10.46
CA ALA A 49 17.44 3.29 -11.22
C ALA A 49 17.98 4.41 -10.33
N GLU A 50 19.09 5.02 -10.74
CA GLU A 50 19.63 6.18 -10.06
C GLU A 50 18.68 7.38 -10.17
N GLY A 51 18.59 8.14 -9.09
CA GLY A 51 17.83 9.38 -9.08
C GLY A 51 17.88 10.06 -7.72
N LYS A 52 17.53 11.33 -7.69
CA LYS A 52 17.49 12.14 -6.47
C LYS A 52 16.30 13.08 -6.48
N ALA A 53 15.73 13.30 -5.31
CA ALA A 53 14.79 14.38 -5.08
C ALA A 53 15.55 15.65 -4.64
N ASN A 54 15.30 16.77 -5.32
CA ASN A 54 15.81 18.09 -4.92
C ASN A 54 14.74 18.88 -4.13
N ASN A 55 14.02 18.23 -3.22
CA ASN A 55 12.99 18.87 -2.40
C ASN A 55 13.25 18.59 -0.91
N PRO A 56 13.39 19.63 -0.06
CA PRO A 56 13.68 19.46 1.37
C PRO A 56 12.58 18.73 2.14
N MET A 57 11.36 18.64 1.61
CA MET A 57 10.24 17.89 2.18
C MET A 57 10.37 16.37 1.96
N ILE A 58 11.22 15.91 1.04
CA ILE A 58 11.40 14.50 0.75
C ILE A 58 12.46 13.91 1.69
N GLU A 59 12.09 12.84 2.40
CA GLU A 59 12.98 12.08 3.30
C GLU A 59 13.76 11.02 2.51
N LYS A 60 13.06 10.29 1.65
CA LYS A 60 13.62 9.20 0.83
C LYS A 60 13.02 9.25 -0.56
N TYR A 61 13.84 8.91 -1.54
CA TYR A 61 13.47 8.93 -2.95
C TYR A 61 13.97 7.66 -3.63
N ALA A 62 13.18 7.12 -4.55
CA ALA A 62 13.60 6.06 -5.46
C ALA A 62 12.95 6.24 -6.82
N LYS A 63 13.72 5.96 -7.88
CA LYS A 63 13.26 5.92 -9.26
C LYS A 63 13.27 4.47 -9.75
N TYR A 64 12.24 4.08 -10.49
CA TYR A 64 12.09 2.73 -11.01
C TYR A 64 11.72 2.76 -12.49
N GLN A 65 12.32 1.86 -13.27
CA GLN A 65 11.93 1.61 -14.66
C GLN A 65 11.00 0.41 -14.77
N LEU A 66 9.88 0.60 -15.47
CA LEU A 66 8.91 -0.44 -15.78
C LEU A 66 8.12 -0.03 -17.01
N LYS A 67 8.30 -0.78 -18.10
CA LYS A 67 7.66 -0.46 -19.38
C LYS A 67 6.14 -0.37 -19.25
N ASN A 68 5.57 0.66 -19.86
CA ASN A 68 4.14 0.92 -19.96
C ASN A 68 3.38 0.96 -18.62
N ILE A 69 4.06 1.29 -17.50
CA ILE A 69 3.44 1.37 -16.17
C ILE A 69 2.38 2.47 -16.06
N GLY A 70 2.57 3.57 -16.79
CA GLY A 70 1.62 4.69 -16.82
C GLY A 70 0.68 4.71 -18.03
N GLY A 71 0.72 3.66 -18.86
CA GLY A 71 0.01 3.63 -20.15
C GLY A 71 0.52 4.68 -21.14
N GLU A 72 -0.21 4.87 -22.23
CA GLU A 72 0.21 5.78 -23.32
C GLU A 72 0.40 7.23 -22.87
N GLN A 73 -0.42 7.69 -21.92
CA GLN A 73 -0.39 9.05 -21.42
C GLN A 73 0.58 9.24 -20.24
N GLY A 74 1.05 8.14 -19.62
CA GLY A 74 1.89 8.22 -18.44
C GLY A 74 1.20 8.84 -17.22
N LEU A 75 -0.13 8.92 -17.17
CA LEU A 75 -0.85 9.71 -16.16
C LEU A 75 -1.41 8.88 -15.00
N TYR A 76 -1.58 7.58 -15.18
CA TYR A 76 -2.27 6.74 -14.22
C TYR A 76 -1.59 5.36 -14.11
N PRO A 77 -1.33 4.87 -12.88
CA PRO A 77 -0.99 3.48 -12.68
C PRO A 77 -2.12 2.58 -13.15
N SER A 78 -1.78 1.33 -13.50
CA SER A 78 -2.80 0.33 -13.82
C SER A 78 -3.78 0.13 -12.66
N PRO A 79 -5.07 -0.20 -12.94
CA PRO A 79 -6.04 -0.53 -11.90
C PRO A 79 -5.59 -1.67 -10.97
N GLU A 80 -4.83 -2.62 -11.50
CA GLU A 80 -4.23 -3.71 -10.72
C GLU A 80 -3.25 -3.20 -9.67
N TYR A 81 -2.34 -2.29 -10.04
CA TYR A 81 -1.39 -1.72 -9.10
C TYR A 81 -2.08 -0.87 -8.02
N LEU A 82 -3.09 -0.08 -8.40
CA LEU A 82 -3.90 0.68 -7.44
C LEU A 82 -4.62 -0.23 -6.44
N ASN A 83 -5.19 -1.33 -6.91
CA ASN A 83 -5.84 -2.31 -6.05
C ASN A 83 -4.85 -2.97 -5.09
N GLU A 84 -3.64 -3.27 -5.54
CA GLU A 84 -2.62 -3.85 -4.67
C GLU A 84 -2.15 -2.87 -3.58
N ILE A 85 -1.88 -1.62 -3.95
CA ILE A 85 -1.56 -0.55 -2.98
C ILE A 85 -2.64 -0.46 -1.89
N LYS A 86 -3.92 -0.54 -2.29
CA LYS A 86 -5.06 -0.57 -1.36
C LYS A 86 -5.07 -1.81 -0.46
N LYS A 87 -4.81 -3.01 -0.99
CA LYS A 87 -4.73 -4.25 -0.19
C LYS A 87 -3.62 -4.18 0.86
N TRP A 88 -2.52 -3.50 0.55
CA TRP A 88 -1.42 -3.25 1.49
C TRP A 88 -1.74 -2.17 2.54
N GLY A 89 -2.97 -1.65 2.54
CA GLY A 89 -3.50 -0.73 3.54
C GLY A 89 -3.21 0.74 3.29
N TRP A 90 -2.88 1.12 2.05
CA TRP A 90 -2.71 2.51 1.66
C TRP A 90 -3.99 3.06 1.04
N THR A 91 -4.31 4.30 1.40
CA THR A 91 -5.43 5.04 0.80
C THR A 91 -4.88 6.08 -0.15
N LYS A 92 -5.46 6.18 -1.34
CA LYS A 92 -5.19 7.30 -2.25
C LYS A 92 -5.97 8.52 -1.76
N GLU A 93 -5.26 9.58 -1.40
CA GLU A 93 -5.85 10.81 -0.84
C GLU A 93 -6.06 11.88 -1.92
N ASP A 94 -5.12 11.99 -2.86
CA ASP A 94 -5.12 13.06 -3.85
C ASP A 94 -4.43 12.66 -5.16
N GLN A 95 -4.66 13.43 -6.22
CA GLN A 95 -3.96 13.33 -7.49
C GLN A 95 -3.82 14.69 -8.17
N MET A 96 -2.60 14.99 -8.62
CA MET A 96 -2.27 16.18 -9.39
C MET A 96 -1.49 15.79 -10.65
N GLY A 97 -2.20 15.60 -11.77
CA GLY A 97 -1.61 15.09 -13.00
C GLY A 97 -1.00 13.70 -12.80
N HIS A 98 0.32 13.60 -12.98
CA HIS A 98 1.14 12.40 -12.82
C HIS A 98 1.38 12.00 -11.35
N LEU A 99 1.17 12.93 -10.42
CA LEU A 99 1.41 12.72 -8.99
C LEU A 99 0.17 12.11 -8.34
N HIS A 100 0.34 10.99 -7.67
CA HIS A 100 -0.66 10.33 -6.84
C HIS A 100 -0.19 10.28 -5.39
N VAL A 101 -1.02 10.79 -4.47
CA VAL A 101 -0.69 10.86 -3.04
C VAL A 101 -1.35 9.70 -2.30
N PHE A 102 -0.54 8.92 -1.59
CA PHE A 102 -0.98 7.80 -0.78
C PHE A 102 -0.64 8.00 0.69
N LYS A 103 -1.56 7.58 1.56
CA LYS A 103 -1.42 7.69 3.02
C LYS A 103 -1.67 6.36 3.71
N LYS A 104 -0.86 6.08 4.74
CA LYS A 104 -1.05 4.97 5.68
C LYS A 104 -0.61 5.41 7.06
N GLY A 105 -1.59 5.70 7.93
CA GLY A 105 -1.33 6.34 9.22
C GLY A 105 -0.64 7.70 9.06
N LYS A 106 0.58 7.82 9.60
CA LYS A 106 1.43 9.02 9.51
C LYS A 106 2.36 9.04 8.30
N LYS A 107 2.39 7.96 7.50
CA LYS A 107 3.25 7.86 6.32
C LYS A 107 2.54 8.44 5.10
N ILE A 108 3.27 9.23 4.32
CA ILE A 108 2.83 9.78 3.05
C ILE A 108 3.83 9.37 1.97
N ILE A 109 3.32 8.77 0.90
CA ILE A 109 4.09 8.41 -0.29
C ILE A 109 3.51 9.17 -1.47
N TRP A 110 4.39 9.85 -2.19
CA TRP A 110 4.11 10.44 -3.50
C TRP A 110 4.58 9.45 -4.56
N LEU A 111 3.64 8.96 -5.36
CA LEU A 111 3.90 8.14 -6.55
C LEU A 111 3.74 9.04 -7.77
N THR A 112 4.83 9.35 -8.45
CA THR A 112 4.77 10.04 -9.75
C THR A 112 4.95 9.00 -10.85
N ILE A 113 3.97 8.88 -11.74
CA ILE A 113 3.97 7.92 -12.84
C ILE A 113 4.29 8.63 -14.14
N GLU A 114 5.09 7.99 -14.97
CA GLU A 114 5.29 8.32 -16.39
C GLU A 114 5.03 7.06 -17.23
N LYS A 115 5.21 7.15 -18.55
CA LYS A 115 4.91 6.03 -19.47
C LYS A 115 5.67 4.75 -19.10
N ASP A 116 6.99 4.84 -18.96
CA ASP A 116 7.89 3.68 -18.79
C ASP A 116 8.68 3.72 -17.46
N GLU A 117 8.33 4.63 -16.57
CA GLU A 117 8.98 4.78 -15.27
C GLU A 117 8.02 5.34 -14.22
N PHE A 118 8.42 5.19 -12.96
CA PHE A 118 7.76 5.86 -11.85
C PHE A 118 8.76 6.20 -10.76
N THR A 119 8.39 7.15 -9.92
CA THR A 119 9.20 7.55 -8.77
C THR A 119 8.36 7.47 -7.51
N LEU A 120 9.02 7.11 -6.41
CA LEU A 120 8.46 7.14 -5.08
C LEU A 120 9.20 8.18 -4.25
N SER A 121 8.46 9.06 -3.60
CA SER A 121 9.00 10.00 -2.63
C SER A 121 8.29 9.83 -1.30
N LYS A 122 9.03 9.46 -0.26
CA LYS A 122 8.54 9.47 1.11
C LYS A 122 8.68 10.86 1.67
N VAL A 123 7.56 11.45 2.05
CA VAL A 123 7.50 12.81 2.57
C VAL A 123 7.83 12.78 4.06
N LYS A 124 8.67 13.72 4.50
CA LYS A 124 8.89 13.98 5.93
C LYS A 124 7.55 14.25 6.59
N HIS A 125 7.29 13.59 7.71
CA HIS A 125 6.20 13.98 8.58
C HIS A 125 6.52 15.37 9.12
N LEU A 126 5.86 16.40 8.57
CA LEU A 126 5.89 17.72 9.18
C LEU A 126 5.15 17.58 10.51
N ILE A 127 5.89 17.54 11.62
CA ILE A 127 5.31 17.90 12.91
C ILE A 127 4.79 19.31 12.68
N ASP A 128 3.50 19.55 12.90
CA ASP A 128 2.95 20.89 12.96
C ASP A 128 3.85 21.69 13.91
N LYS A 129 4.78 22.48 13.34
CA LYS A 129 5.51 23.47 14.10
C LYS A 129 4.48 24.53 14.42
N ASN A 130 3.66 24.28 15.44
CA ASN A 130 2.87 25.31 16.06
C ASN A 130 3.88 26.30 16.68
N PRO A 131 4.01 27.53 16.15
CA PRO A 131 4.95 28.51 16.68
C PRO A 131 4.64 28.91 18.14
N ASN A 132 3.49 28.50 18.68
CA ASN A 132 3.07 28.81 20.05
C ASN A 132 3.63 27.86 21.13
N ASN A 133 4.41 26.84 20.77
CA ASN A 133 5.01 25.90 21.74
C ASN A 133 6.48 26.20 22.08
N ALA A 134 7.07 27.26 21.52
CA ALA A 134 8.33 27.82 21.99
C ALA A 134 8.02 28.98 22.94
N LYS A 135 7.67 28.64 24.18
CA LYS A 135 7.59 29.60 25.28
C LYS A 135 8.83 29.49 26.14
#